data_AF-A0AAN6KER6-F1
#
_entry.id   AF-A0AAN6KER6-F1
#
_cell.length_a   1.000
_cell.length_b   1.000
_cell.length_c   1.000
_cell.angle_alpha   90.00
_cell.angle_beta   90.00
_cell.angle_gamma   90.00
#
_symmetry.space_group_name_H-M   'P 1'
#
loop_
_entity.id
_entity.type
_entity.pdbx_description
1 polymer ?
#
loop_
_entity_poly.entity_id
_entity_poly.type
_entity_poly.pdbx_seq_one_letter_code
_entity_poly.pdbx_strand_id
1 'polypeptide(L)'
;MRHGQGEHSSAVNKDGKSVRDAPLTQHGKDQCAERCKTFQSHDKIDLLLASPLRRALQTCVLSFAPSIARGQKILALPMAEEASDDPCDTGSPVDVLRKEFPDIVLFDHLRRFIRDRDEKEIVLVTHGFFAHYLTGDVNEKGEQTTGWWQETELRTFDFVDGGEKATIKETEESLLRNGVVGKDGQVVDRSEERGKPA
;
A
#
# COMPACT_ATOMS: atom_id res chain seq x y z
N MET A 1 -10.19 12.96 -11.02
CA MET A 1 -10.94 12.18 -12.05
C MET A 1 -11.59 10.99 -11.35
N ARG A 2 -12.83 10.62 -11.68
CA ARG A 2 -13.47 9.38 -11.17
C ARG A 2 -13.00 8.18 -12.00
N HIS A 3 -12.86 7.01 -11.37
CA HIS A 3 -12.50 5.78 -12.05
C HIS A 3 -13.50 5.42 -13.17
N GLY A 4 -13.03 4.69 -14.19
CA GLY A 4 -13.92 4.11 -15.21
C GLY A 4 -14.88 3.08 -14.62
N GLN A 5 -15.87 2.63 -15.39
CA GLN A 5 -16.84 1.64 -14.91
C GLN A 5 -16.13 0.37 -14.41
N GLY A 6 -16.36 0.04 -13.13
CA GLY A 6 -15.86 -1.19 -12.51
C GLY A 6 -16.91 -2.30 -12.48
N GLU A 7 -16.45 -3.54 -12.35
CA GLU A 7 -17.29 -4.74 -12.20
C GLU A 7 -18.22 -4.66 -10.99
N HIS A 8 -17.91 -3.82 -10.01
CA HIS A 8 -18.77 -3.57 -8.84
C HIS A 8 -20.04 -2.76 -9.15
N SER A 9 -20.11 -2.12 -10.32
CA SER A 9 -21.21 -1.22 -10.65
C SER A 9 -22.53 -1.99 -10.73
N SER A 10 -23.60 -1.46 -10.13
CA SER A 10 -24.94 -2.08 -10.17
C SER A 10 -25.52 -2.22 -11.58
N ALA A 11 -25.06 -1.40 -12.53
CA ALA A 11 -25.40 -1.50 -13.95
C ALA A 11 -24.74 -2.71 -14.65
N VAL A 12 -23.74 -3.33 -14.03
CA VAL A 12 -22.96 -4.47 -14.56
C VAL A 12 -23.33 -5.75 -13.81
N ASN A 13 -23.27 -5.69 -12.48
CA ASN A 13 -23.53 -6.81 -11.60
C ASN A 13 -24.31 -6.33 -10.38
N LYS A 14 -25.50 -6.93 -10.14
CA LYS A 14 -26.32 -6.61 -8.96
C LYS A 14 -25.61 -6.94 -7.65
N ASP A 15 -24.75 -7.96 -7.66
CA ASP A 15 -23.92 -8.38 -6.52
C ASP A 15 -22.50 -7.83 -6.61
N GLY A 16 -22.27 -6.83 -7.48
CA GLY A 16 -20.94 -6.27 -7.74
C GLY A 16 -20.25 -5.71 -6.49
N LYS A 17 -21.02 -5.22 -5.52
CA LYS A 17 -20.52 -4.74 -4.22
C LYS A 17 -19.76 -5.82 -3.44
N SER A 18 -20.13 -7.10 -3.64
CA SER A 18 -19.48 -8.24 -2.99
C SER A 18 -18.17 -8.66 -3.67
N VAL A 19 -17.85 -8.11 -4.84
CA VAL A 19 -16.61 -8.42 -5.56
C VAL A 19 -15.47 -7.60 -4.96
N ARG A 20 -14.65 -8.23 -4.12
CA ARG A 20 -13.51 -7.56 -3.47
C ARG A 20 -12.57 -6.93 -4.49
N ASP A 21 -12.19 -5.67 -4.22
CA ASP A 21 -11.26 -4.88 -5.04
C ASP A 21 -11.53 -4.99 -6.55
N ALA A 22 -12.80 -4.78 -6.92
CA ALA A 22 -13.31 -5.05 -8.26
C ALA A 22 -12.51 -4.31 -9.35
N PRO A 23 -12.13 -5.00 -10.45
CA PRO A 23 -11.43 -4.38 -11.57
C PRO A 23 -12.36 -3.53 -12.45
N LEU A 24 -11.78 -2.85 -13.44
CA LEU A 24 -12.52 -2.23 -14.54
C LEU A 24 -13.18 -3.28 -15.45
N THR A 25 -14.40 -2.98 -15.91
CA THR A 25 -15.02 -3.71 -17.02
C THR A 25 -14.32 -3.38 -18.33
N GLN A 26 -14.62 -4.11 -19.42
CA GLN A 26 -14.15 -3.73 -20.76
C GLN A 26 -14.61 -2.31 -21.13
N HIS A 27 -15.86 -1.96 -20.84
CA HIS A 27 -16.36 -0.61 -21.07
C HIS A 27 -15.60 0.44 -20.25
N GLY A 28 -15.25 0.14 -18.99
CA GLY A 28 -14.40 1.01 -18.17
C GLY A 28 -13.01 1.22 -18.77
N LYS A 29 -12.43 0.20 -19.40
CA LYS A 29 -11.15 0.32 -20.13
C LYS A 29 -11.30 1.20 -21.37
N ASP A 30 -12.39 1.06 -22.12
CA ASP A 30 -12.67 1.91 -23.29
C ASP A 30 -12.84 3.38 -22.89
N GLN A 31 -13.49 3.66 -21.76
CA GLN A 31 -13.58 5.01 -21.18
C GLN A 31 -12.18 5.57 -20.87
N CYS A 32 -11.27 4.75 -20.35
CA CYS A 32 -9.89 5.16 -20.07
C CYS A 32 -9.10 5.42 -21.37
N ALA A 33 -9.28 4.58 -22.38
CA ALA A 33 -8.63 4.76 -23.68
C ALA A 33 -9.07 6.05 -24.37
N GLU A 34 -10.38 6.35 -24.35
CA GLU A 34 -10.90 7.61 -24.88
C GLU A 34 -10.40 8.81 -24.07
N ARG A 35 -10.32 8.68 -22.73
CA ARG A 35 -9.72 9.72 -21.89
C ARG A 35 -8.25 9.96 -22.25
N CYS A 36 -7.48 8.90 -22.42
CA CYS A 36 -6.08 8.97 -22.81
C CYS A 36 -5.90 9.72 -24.12
N LYS A 37 -6.71 9.40 -25.12
CA LYS A 37 -6.72 10.04 -26.44
C LYS A 37 -7.12 11.51 -26.40
N THR A 38 -8.12 11.86 -25.60
CA THR A 38 -8.70 13.22 -25.57
C THR A 38 -7.96 14.18 -24.64
N PHE A 39 -7.23 13.67 -23.65
CA PHE A 39 -6.43 14.50 -22.76
C PHE A 39 -5.13 14.93 -23.44
N GLN A 40 -4.94 16.23 -23.65
CA GLN A 40 -3.81 16.76 -24.44
C GLN A 40 -2.58 17.13 -23.60
N SER A 41 -2.73 17.29 -22.29
CA SER A 41 -1.69 17.85 -21.41
C SER A 41 -0.91 16.77 -20.65
N HIS A 42 -0.69 15.59 -21.26
CA HIS A 42 0.07 14.51 -20.62
C HIS A 42 1.49 14.95 -20.24
N ASP A 43 2.10 15.77 -21.09
CA ASP A 43 3.42 16.37 -20.92
C ASP A 43 3.55 17.27 -19.69
N LYS A 44 2.43 17.82 -19.20
CA LYS A 44 2.37 18.74 -18.05
C LYS A 44 2.09 18.06 -16.70
N ILE A 45 1.94 16.74 -16.68
CA ILE A 45 1.69 16.00 -15.43
C ILE A 45 3.02 15.76 -14.70
N ASP A 46 3.15 16.34 -13.51
CA ASP A 46 4.30 16.15 -12.61
C ASP A 46 4.04 15.12 -11.50
N LEU A 47 2.78 14.76 -11.25
CA LEU A 47 2.39 13.83 -10.20
C LEU A 47 1.11 13.08 -10.54
N LEU A 48 1.14 11.76 -10.38
CA LEU A 48 -0.03 10.88 -10.45
C LEU A 48 -0.35 10.32 -9.07
N LEU A 49 -1.59 10.50 -8.63
CA LEU A 49 -2.13 9.96 -7.37
C LEU A 49 -3.35 9.11 -7.67
N ALA A 50 -3.48 7.97 -6.98
CA ALA A 50 -4.67 7.13 -7.04
C ALA A 50 -4.83 6.39 -5.70
N SER A 51 -6.07 6.03 -5.33
CA SER A 51 -6.25 5.09 -4.24
C SER A 51 -5.68 3.72 -4.60
N PRO A 52 -5.26 2.89 -3.63
CA PRO A 52 -4.80 1.53 -3.87
C PRO A 52 -5.95 0.54 -4.19
N LEU A 53 -7.05 1.02 -4.78
CA LEU A 53 -8.10 0.17 -5.35
C LEU A 53 -7.77 -0.13 -6.80
N ARG A 54 -7.88 -1.40 -7.20
CA ARG A 54 -7.53 -1.91 -8.54
C ARG A 54 -8.17 -1.09 -9.64
N ARG A 55 -9.47 -0.81 -9.57
CA ARG A 55 -10.17 0.02 -10.57
C ARG A 55 -9.61 1.45 -10.69
N ALA A 56 -9.16 2.04 -9.58
CA ALA A 56 -8.57 3.37 -9.60
C ALA A 56 -7.16 3.34 -10.20
N LEU A 57 -6.34 2.35 -9.81
CA LEU A 57 -5.02 2.12 -10.39
C LEU A 57 -5.10 1.84 -11.89
N GLN A 58 -5.96 0.91 -12.33
CA GLN A 58 -6.19 0.61 -13.75
C GLN A 58 -6.65 1.85 -14.51
N THR A 59 -7.55 2.66 -13.94
CA THR A 59 -7.98 3.90 -14.57
C THR A 59 -6.80 4.85 -14.78
N CYS A 60 -6.00 5.06 -13.74
CA CYS A 60 -4.85 5.96 -13.79
C CYS A 60 -3.82 5.49 -14.81
N VAL A 61 -3.48 4.19 -14.79
CA VAL A 61 -2.55 3.56 -15.73
C VAL A 61 -2.99 3.74 -17.17
N LEU A 62 -4.25 3.40 -17.47
CA LEU A 62 -4.76 3.42 -18.84
C LEU A 62 -4.99 4.86 -19.33
N SER A 63 -5.55 5.73 -18.49
CA SER A 63 -5.90 7.10 -18.88
C SER A 63 -4.67 7.99 -19.04
N PHE A 64 -3.60 7.75 -18.28
CA PHE A 64 -2.38 8.57 -18.27
C PHE A 64 -1.14 7.79 -18.74
N ALA A 65 -1.33 6.74 -19.54
CA ALA A 65 -0.25 5.92 -20.10
C ALA A 65 0.91 6.74 -20.71
N PRO A 66 0.69 7.85 -21.46
CA PRO A 66 1.78 8.67 -21.97
C PRO A 66 2.63 9.33 -20.88
N SER A 67 2.02 9.70 -19.75
CA SER A 67 2.76 10.27 -18.59
C SER A 67 3.60 9.20 -17.91
N ILE A 68 3.07 7.99 -17.76
CA ILE A 68 3.80 6.85 -17.20
C ILE A 68 4.95 6.42 -18.12
N ALA A 69 4.73 6.41 -19.43
CA ALA A 69 5.76 6.14 -20.43
C ALA A 69 6.91 7.17 -20.39
N ARG A 70 6.63 8.42 -19.97
CA ARG A 70 7.65 9.44 -19.69
C ARG A 70 8.44 9.19 -18.39
N GLY A 71 8.01 8.23 -17.56
CA GLY A 71 8.66 7.87 -16.31
C GLY A 71 7.91 8.29 -15.05
N GLN A 72 6.74 8.94 -15.18
CA GLN A 72 5.92 9.27 -14.01
C GLN A 72 5.45 8.01 -13.29
N LYS A 73 5.53 8.02 -11.96
CA LYS A 73 5.04 6.94 -11.09
C LYS A 73 3.74 7.36 -10.42
N ILE A 74 2.91 6.40 -10.09
CA ILE A 74 1.66 6.61 -9.35
C ILE A 74 1.97 6.46 -7.86
N LEU A 75 1.68 7.48 -7.05
CA LEU A 75 1.66 7.30 -5.60
C LEU A 75 0.30 6.75 -5.18
N ALA A 76 0.30 5.56 -4.58
CA ALA A 76 -0.91 5.00 -4.00
C ALA A 76 -1.26 5.78 -2.72
N LEU A 77 -2.42 6.43 -2.69
CA LEU A 77 -2.85 7.28 -1.58
C LEU A 77 -4.11 6.69 -0.91
N PRO A 78 -3.98 5.96 0.21
CA PRO A 78 -5.11 5.32 0.89
C PRO A 78 -6.24 6.28 1.27
N MET A 79 -5.90 7.54 1.59
CA MET A 79 -6.90 8.57 1.89
C MET A 79 -7.83 8.92 0.72
N ALA A 80 -7.51 8.48 -0.51
CA ALA A 80 -8.35 8.67 -1.69
C ALA A 80 -9.29 7.48 -1.97
N GLU A 81 -9.35 6.49 -1.08
CA GLU A 81 -10.25 5.33 -1.20
C GLU A 81 -11.73 5.74 -1.14
N GLU A 82 -12.59 4.88 -1.68
CA GLU A 82 -14.03 5.02 -1.53
C GLU A 82 -14.42 4.80 -0.05
N ALA A 83 -15.31 5.62 0.47
CA ALA A 83 -15.61 5.66 1.90
C ALA A 83 -16.78 4.74 2.27
N SER A 84 -16.63 3.43 2.01
CA SER A 84 -17.63 2.43 2.40
C SER A 84 -16.99 1.14 2.90
N ASP A 85 -17.78 0.31 3.59
CA ASP A 85 -17.41 -1.01 4.09
C ASP A 85 -17.81 -2.15 3.13
N ASP A 86 -18.31 -1.83 1.93
CA ASP A 86 -18.61 -2.84 0.91
C ASP A 86 -17.31 -3.58 0.52
N PRO A 87 -17.35 -4.91 0.29
CA PRO A 87 -16.15 -5.67 -0.08
C PRO A 87 -15.39 -5.10 -1.29
N CYS A 88 -16.09 -4.52 -2.27
CA CYS A 88 -15.47 -3.89 -3.43
C CYS A 88 -14.59 -2.68 -3.11
N ASP A 89 -14.78 -2.07 -1.94
CA ASP A 89 -14.02 -0.92 -1.46
C ASP A 89 -12.89 -1.33 -0.51
N THR A 90 -12.73 -2.63 -0.27
CA THR A 90 -11.55 -3.20 0.40
C THR A 90 -10.50 -3.60 -0.63
N GLY A 91 -9.33 -2.94 -0.60
CA GLY A 91 -8.21 -3.21 -1.51
C GLY A 91 -7.62 -4.63 -1.40
N SER A 92 -6.87 -5.00 -2.44
CA SER A 92 -6.04 -6.22 -2.45
C SER A 92 -4.76 -6.00 -1.61
N PRO A 93 -4.11 -7.09 -1.14
CA PRO A 93 -2.78 -6.99 -0.54
C PRO A 93 -1.79 -6.28 -1.46
N VAL A 94 -0.89 -5.47 -0.87
CA VAL A 94 0.09 -4.66 -1.61
C VAL A 94 0.93 -5.51 -2.57
N ASP A 95 1.32 -6.73 -2.19
CA ASP A 95 2.14 -7.59 -3.05
C ASP A 95 1.36 -8.13 -4.27
N VAL A 96 0.04 -8.31 -4.15
CA VAL A 96 -0.82 -8.62 -5.30
C VAL A 96 -0.83 -7.45 -6.28
N LEU A 97 -1.03 -6.22 -5.77
CA LEU A 97 -1.04 -5.03 -6.62
C LEU A 97 0.34 -4.72 -7.21
N ARG A 98 1.44 -4.99 -6.49
CA ARG A 98 2.81 -4.87 -7.03
C ARG A 98 3.06 -5.83 -8.18
N LYS A 99 2.55 -7.06 -8.10
CA LYS A 99 2.64 -8.04 -9.20
C LYS A 99 1.82 -7.58 -10.42
N GLU A 100 0.67 -6.94 -10.20
CA GLU A 100 -0.20 -6.41 -11.27
C GLU A 100 0.35 -5.11 -11.91
N PHE A 101 1.00 -4.25 -11.11
CA PHE A 101 1.53 -2.95 -11.53
C PHE A 101 3.03 -2.82 -11.20
N PRO A 102 3.89 -3.65 -11.82
CA PRO A 102 5.31 -3.71 -11.47
C PRO A 102 5.99 -2.37 -11.73
N ASP A 103 6.70 -1.89 -10.71
CA ASP A 103 7.54 -0.69 -10.71
C ASP A 103 6.84 0.64 -11.07
N ILE A 104 5.52 0.69 -11.28
CA ILE A 104 4.80 1.92 -11.65
C ILE A 104 3.95 2.50 -10.53
N VAL A 105 3.57 1.70 -9.52
CA VAL A 105 2.83 2.15 -8.33
C VAL A 105 3.72 2.09 -7.10
N LEU A 106 3.82 3.21 -6.39
CA LEU A 106 4.61 3.37 -5.17
C LEU A 106 3.68 3.29 -3.94
N PHE A 107 3.83 2.22 -3.17
CA PHE A 107 3.04 1.93 -1.96
C PHE A 107 3.73 2.37 -0.66
N ASP A 108 5.00 2.70 -0.76
CA ASP A 108 5.93 3.06 0.32
C ASP A 108 6.03 4.58 0.53
N HIS A 109 5.11 5.36 -0.05
CA HIS A 109 5.13 6.82 -0.02
C HIS A 109 5.11 7.40 1.41
N LEU A 110 4.43 6.78 2.37
CA LEU A 110 4.46 7.24 3.77
C LEU A 110 5.86 7.08 4.38
N ARG A 111 6.51 5.93 4.18
CA ARG A 111 7.88 5.73 4.68
C ARG A 111 8.85 6.71 4.03
N ARG A 112 8.71 6.95 2.72
CA ARG A 112 9.51 7.96 2.01
C ARG A 112 9.25 9.36 2.57
N PHE A 113 7.99 9.73 2.74
CA PHE A 113 7.61 11.01 3.33
C PHE A 113 8.26 11.23 4.70
N ILE A 114 8.24 10.20 5.57
CA ILE A 114 8.89 10.25 6.88
C ILE A 114 10.42 10.34 6.75
N ARG A 115 11.05 9.52 5.90
CA ARG A 115 12.51 9.52 5.67
C ARG A 115 13.02 10.87 5.17
N ASP A 116 12.25 11.49 4.27
CA ASP A 116 12.64 12.72 3.58
C ASP A 116 12.29 13.98 4.39
N ARG A 117 11.87 13.81 5.65
CA ARG A 117 11.69 14.91 6.61
C ARG A 117 13.03 15.46 7.11
N ASP A 118 13.04 16.73 7.47
CA ASP A 118 14.22 17.37 8.07
C ASP A 118 14.44 16.91 9.53
N GLU A 119 13.34 16.60 10.20
CA GLU A 119 13.24 16.04 11.54
C GLU A 119 14.03 14.73 11.68
N LYS A 120 14.76 14.57 12.79
CA LYS A 120 15.68 13.42 13.01
C LYS A 120 15.05 12.27 13.77
N GLU A 121 14.24 12.60 14.78
CA GLU A 121 13.50 11.63 15.58
C GLU A 121 12.01 11.91 15.42
N ILE A 122 11.28 10.95 14.86
CA ILE A 122 9.87 11.09 14.51
C ILE A 122 9.09 10.00 15.21
N VAL A 123 8.03 10.39 15.92
CA VAL A 123 7.08 9.48 16.53
C VAL A 123 5.82 9.41 15.67
N LEU A 124 5.45 8.20 15.25
CA LEU A 124 4.17 7.92 14.62
C LEU A 124 3.28 7.15 15.58
N VAL A 125 2.14 7.73 15.95
CA VAL A 125 1.08 7.03 16.69
C VAL A 125 0.08 6.49 15.68
N THR A 126 -0.18 5.18 15.72
CA THR A 126 -1.03 4.49 14.74
C THR A 126 -1.73 3.27 15.35
N HIS A 127 -2.35 2.45 14.51
CA HIS A 127 -3.12 1.27 14.89
C HIS A 127 -2.31 -0.02 14.64
N GLY A 128 -2.55 -1.07 15.43
CA GLY A 128 -1.75 -2.29 15.40
C GLY A 128 -1.68 -2.96 14.02
N PHE A 129 -2.82 -3.14 13.34
CA PHE A 129 -2.82 -3.77 12.01
C PHE A 129 -2.11 -2.92 10.95
N PHE A 130 -2.27 -1.60 11.00
CA PHE A 130 -1.53 -0.68 10.14
C PHE A 130 -0.02 -0.74 10.41
N ALA A 131 0.38 -0.85 11.67
CA ALA A 131 1.78 -0.95 12.05
C ALA A 131 2.45 -2.17 11.40
N HIS A 132 1.79 -3.33 11.31
CA HIS A 132 2.31 -4.50 10.59
C HIS A 132 2.59 -4.21 9.11
N TYR A 133 1.68 -3.52 8.40
CA TYR A 133 1.95 -3.10 7.02
C TYR A 133 3.11 -2.11 6.95
N LEU A 134 3.14 -1.14 7.87
CA LEU A 134 4.19 -0.14 7.94
C LEU A 134 5.56 -0.73 8.31
N THR A 135 5.65 -1.86 8.99
CA THR A 135 6.93 -2.53 9.31
C THR A 135 7.28 -3.65 8.35
N GLY A 136 6.36 -4.03 7.46
CA GLY A 136 6.57 -5.16 6.55
C GLY A 136 6.40 -6.51 7.24
N ASP A 137 5.70 -6.56 8.37
CA ASP A 137 5.38 -7.78 9.11
C ASP A 137 4.06 -8.40 8.61
N VAL A 138 3.90 -8.46 7.29
CA VAL A 138 2.78 -9.10 6.59
C VAL A 138 3.33 -10.00 5.48
N ASN A 139 2.74 -11.18 5.31
CA ASN A 139 3.13 -12.11 4.25
C ASN A 139 2.43 -11.78 2.92
N GLU A 140 2.73 -12.55 1.87
CA GLU A 140 2.14 -12.35 0.53
C GLU A 140 0.60 -12.48 0.49
N LYS A 141 0.00 -13.14 1.50
CA LYS A 141 -1.46 -13.27 1.64
C LYS A 141 -2.08 -12.10 2.41
N GLY A 142 -1.27 -11.15 2.89
CA GLY A 142 -1.70 -10.04 3.75
C GLY A 142 -1.97 -10.46 5.19
N GLU A 143 -1.52 -11.65 5.60
CA GLU A 143 -1.61 -12.13 6.98
C GLU A 143 -0.42 -11.60 7.76
N GLN A 144 -0.64 -11.17 9.00
CA GLN A 144 0.45 -10.73 9.87
C GLN A 144 1.45 -11.85 10.11
N THR A 145 2.74 -11.51 10.15
CA THR A 145 3.82 -12.47 10.40
C THR A 145 4.33 -12.43 11.83
N THR A 146 3.88 -11.47 12.64
CA THR A 146 4.29 -11.28 14.04
C THR A 146 3.06 -11.16 14.95
N GLY A 147 3.27 -11.28 16.27
CA GLY A 147 2.21 -11.07 17.25
C GLY A 147 1.65 -9.65 17.23
N TRP A 148 0.42 -9.49 17.68
CA TRP A 148 -0.27 -8.19 17.73
C TRP A 148 0.52 -7.14 18.53
N TRP A 149 0.57 -5.93 17.99
CA TRP A 149 1.00 -4.75 18.74
C TRP A 149 0.08 -4.54 19.94
N GLN A 150 0.66 -4.41 21.13
CA GLN A 150 -0.06 -4.10 22.37
C GLN A 150 -0.44 -2.62 22.42
N GLU A 151 -1.47 -2.28 23.19
CA GLU A 151 -1.83 -0.88 23.42
C GLU A 151 -0.64 -0.12 24.02
N THR A 152 -0.29 1.01 23.40
CA THR A 152 0.85 1.85 23.78
C THR A 152 2.23 1.20 23.67
N GLU A 153 2.35 0.08 22.94
CA GLU A 153 3.65 -0.52 22.62
C GLU A 153 4.53 0.43 21.79
N LEU A 154 5.79 0.60 22.20
CA LEU A 154 6.78 1.44 21.53
C LEU A 154 7.85 0.58 20.86
N ARG A 155 7.91 0.64 19.53
CA ARG A 155 9.03 0.09 18.75
C ARG A 155 9.80 1.19 18.03
N THR A 156 11.10 1.00 17.94
CA THR A 156 12.05 1.97 17.35
C THR A 156 12.67 1.37 16.10
N PHE A 157 12.71 2.13 15.01
CA PHE A 157 13.23 1.68 13.72
C PHE A 157 14.19 2.71 13.12
N ASP A 158 15.22 2.21 12.45
CA ASP A 158 16.11 3.00 11.61
C ASP A 158 15.78 2.78 10.13
N PHE A 159 15.96 3.82 9.31
CA PHE A 159 15.98 3.64 7.86
C PHE A 159 17.26 2.93 7.46
N VAL A 160 17.12 1.94 6.57
CA VAL A 160 18.26 1.27 5.97
C VAL A 160 18.83 2.18 4.87
N ASP A 161 20.11 2.54 4.99
CA ASP A 161 20.79 3.42 4.06
C ASP A 161 20.76 2.91 2.60
N GLY A 162 20.68 3.85 1.66
CA GLY A 162 20.92 3.60 0.23
C GLY A 162 19.76 2.97 -0.56
N GLY A 163 18.60 2.70 0.05
CA GLY A 163 17.45 2.11 -0.63
C GLY A 163 16.41 3.13 -1.13
N GLU A 164 15.95 3.00 -2.39
CA GLU A 164 14.84 3.82 -2.92
C GLU A 164 13.52 3.59 -2.15
N LYS A 165 13.33 2.40 -1.58
CA LYS A 165 12.06 1.95 -0.98
C LYS A 165 11.79 2.40 0.46
N ALA A 166 12.64 3.27 1.01
CA ALA A 166 12.58 3.72 2.41
C ALA A 166 12.36 2.54 3.38
N THR A 167 13.17 1.49 3.20
CA THR A 167 13.13 0.29 4.04
C THR A 167 13.52 0.66 5.47
N ILE A 168 12.83 0.08 6.45
CA ILE A 168 13.13 0.27 7.88
C ILE A 168 13.54 -1.04 8.52
N LYS A 169 14.38 -0.97 9.55
CA LYS A 169 14.80 -2.10 10.39
C LYS A 169 14.59 -1.74 11.86
N GLU A 170 13.99 -2.64 12.62
CA GLU A 170 13.83 -2.43 14.06
C GLU A 170 15.20 -2.43 14.75
N THR A 171 15.41 -1.51 15.70
CA THR A 171 16.68 -1.40 16.42
C THR A 171 16.86 -2.56 17.40
N GLU A 172 18.10 -2.92 17.71
CA GLU A 172 18.40 -3.96 18.70
C GLU A 172 17.83 -3.62 20.08
N GLU A 173 17.92 -2.36 20.50
CA GLU A 173 17.33 -1.90 21.76
C GLU A 173 15.82 -2.10 21.80
N SER A 174 15.12 -1.78 20.69
CA SER A 174 13.68 -2.02 20.58
C SER A 174 13.34 -3.51 20.64
N LEU A 175 14.11 -4.34 19.93
CA LEU A 175 13.95 -5.80 19.98
C LEU A 175 14.20 -6.36 21.38
N LEU A 176 15.16 -5.82 22.14
CA LEU A 176 15.42 -6.22 23.53
C LEU A 176 14.28 -5.80 24.46
N ARG A 177 13.79 -4.56 24.31
CA ARG A 177 12.68 -4.02 25.11
C ARG A 177 11.38 -4.77 24.88
N ASN A 178 11.12 -5.13 23.62
CA ASN A 178 9.86 -5.76 23.19
C ASN A 178 10.00 -7.28 23.02
N GLY A 179 11.19 -7.84 23.20
CA GLY A 179 11.44 -9.26 23.28
C GLY A 179 11.00 -9.79 24.64
N VAL A 180 10.20 -10.86 24.66
CA VAL A 180 9.99 -11.60 25.91
C VAL A 180 11.34 -12.17 26.29
N VAL A 181 11.89 -11.75 27.44
CA VAL A 181 13.04 -12.41 28.05
C VAL A 181 12.65 -13.88 28.24
N GLY A 182 13.29 -14.79 27.51
CA GLY A 182 13.11 -16.22 27.77
C GLY A 182 13.43 -16.51 29.24
N LYS A 183 12.87 -17.58 29.82
CA LYS A 183 13.03 -17.91 31.26
C LYS A 183 14.49 -17.94 31.76
N ASP A 184 15.45 -17.99 30.83
CA ASP A 184 16.90 -18.08 31.09
C ASP A 184 17.68 -16.81 30.72
N GLY A 185 17.02 -15.68 30.42
CA GLY A 185 17.68 -14.41 30.11
C GLY A 185 18.19 -14.27 28.66
N GLN A 186 17.89 -15.23 27.77
CA GLN A 186 18.25 -15.14 26.36
C GLN A 186 17.31 -14.22 25.58
N VAL A 187 17.91 -13.36 24.76
CA VAL A 187 17.24 -12.56 23.74
C VAL A 187 16.72 -13.49 22.66
N VAL A 188 15.40 -13.62 22.55
CA VAL A 188 14.79 -14.46 21.51
C VAL A 188 14.67 -13.62 20.24
N ASP A 189 15.49 -13.94 19.25
CA ASP A 189 15.35 -13.41 17.90
C ASP A 189 14.03 -13.93 17.29
N ARG A 190 13.05 -13.04 17.10
CA ARG A 190 11.77 -13.39 16.48
C ARG A 190 11.86 -13.52 14.96
N SER A 191 13.04 -13.39 14.36
CA SER A 191 13.25 -13.61 12.92
C SER A 191 12.69 -14.97 12.46
N GLU A 192 12.77 -16.01 13.30
CA GLU A 192 12.27 -17.36 13.02
C GLU A 192 10.77 -17.59 13.34
N GLU A 193 10.14 -16.66 14.07
CA GLU A 193 8.70 -16.64 14.32
C GLU A 193 7.93 -15.86 13.25
N ARG A 194 8.65 -15.08 12.42
CA ARG A 194 8.09 -14.38 11.27
C ARG A 194 7.44 -15.39 10.32
N GLY A 195 6.12 -15.36 10.24
CA GLY A 195 5.33 -16.13 9.25
C GLY A 195 4.65 -17.38 9.78
N LYS A 196 4.64 -17.60 11.10
CA LYS A 196 3.80 -18.64 11.72
C LYS A 196 2.41 -18.07 12.06
N PRO A 197 1.31 -18.77 11.74
CA PRO A 197 -0.01 -18.38 12.21
C PRO A 197 -0.05 -18.43 13.75
N ALA A 198 -0.88 -17.57 14.35
CA ALA A 198 -1.19 -17.60 15.78
C ALA A 198 -1.85 -18.93 16.20
#